data_AF-A0AAU9X108-F1
#
_entry.id   AF-A0AAU9X108-F1
#
_cell.length_a   1.000
_cell.length_b   1.000
_cell.length_c   1.000
_cell.angle_alpha   90.00
_cell.angle_beta   90.00
_cell.angle_gamma   90.00
#
_symmetry.space_group_name_H-M   'P 1'
#
loop_
_entity.id
_entity.type
_entity.pdbx_description
1 polymer ?
#
loop_
_entity_poly.entity_id
_entity_poly.type
_entity_poly.pdbx_seq_one_letter_code
_entity_poly.pdbx_strand_id
1 'polypeptide(L)'
;MFECSEPGCVKSFQTFSGLESHLDVGDHCVKDERPSETLYDKLRRDWADRFITSVNVTENEPSEPNIRQSENVSITALHTVIMGWALHKPRAGSIRLTYKVKKYLTAKFDLGEQSGLKADPQQVSNDMRKTRDEQNRRLFERDEWLTKSQVQGFFSRLAASRRGQQAHSEIEHNPKELFLEEKEAERQQLMVHISNELRPQHPLSYDAFNLCECARDNKLSLFKVSLLKDILRFFEVPF
;
A
#
# COMPACT_ATOMS: atom_id res chain seq x y z
N MET A 1 10.37 -55.99 27.83
CA MET A 1 10.95 -54.90 27.03
C MET A 1 11.99 -54.23 27.91
N PHE A 2 13.20 -54.01 27.41
CA PHE A 2 14.33 -53.45 28.14
C PHE A 2 14.52 -52.00 27.71
N GLU A 3 14.53 -51.08 28.66
CA GLU A 3 14.65 -49.64 28.41
C GLU A 3 16.07 -49.17 28.73
N CYS A 4 16.51 -48.12 28.02
CA CYS A 4 17.80 -47.51 28.29
C CYS A 4 17.76 -46.74 29.62
N SER A 5 18.78 -46.93 30.47
CA SER A 5 18.91 -46.24 31.76
C SER A 5 19.43 -44.80 31.65
N GLU A 6 19.88 -44.36 30.47
CA GLU A 6 20.45 -43.02 30.27
C GLU A 6 19.34 -41.94 30.18
N PRO A 7 19.46 -40.84 30.95
CA PRO A 7 18.43 -39.81 31.00
C PRO A 7 18.24 -39.16 29.63
N GLY A 8 17.02 -39.31 29.07
CA GLY A 8 16.62 -38.72 27.79
C GLY A 8 16.64 -39.70 26.60
N CYS A 9 17.21 -40.90 26.73
CA CYS A 9 17.18 -41.89 25.67
C CYS A 9 15.79 -42.54 25.55
N VAL A 10 15.19 -42.53 24.36
CA VAL A 10 13.86 -43.12 24.12
C VAL A 10 13.88 -44.52 23.51
N LYS A 11 15.06 -45.14 23.38
CA LYS A 11 15.20 -46.48 22.78
C LYS A 11 14.77 -47.57 23.77
N SER A 12 14.03 -48.54 23.25
CA SER A 12 13.60 -49.75 23.98
C SER A 12 13.81 -51.00 23.13
N PHE A 13 14.17 -52.10 23.78
CA PHE A 13 14.64 -53.32 23.14
C PHE A 13 13.82 -54.54 23.60
N GLN A 14 13.67 -55.53 22.73
CA GLN A 14 12.94 -56.76 23.05
C GLN A 14 13.81 -57.77 23.82
N THR A 15 15.14 -57.71 23.66
CA THR A 15 16.11 -58.62 24.28
C THR A 15 17.15 -57.86 25.08
N PHE A 16 17.71 -58.50 26.10
CA PHE A 16 18.74 -57.91 26.96
C PHE A 16 20.05 -57.64 26.19
N SER A 17 20.47 -58.59 25.34
CA SER A 17 21.63 -58.41 24.46
C SER A 17 21.52 -57.18 23.54
N GLY A 18 20.30 -56.82 23.12
CA GLY A 18 20.06 -55.59 22.36
C GLY A 18 20.26 -54.32 23.18
N LEU A 19 19.88 -54.33 24.47
CA LEU A 19 20.16 -53.22 25.38
C LEU A 19 21.66 -53.11 25.67
N GLU A 20 22.34 -54.22 25.94
CA GLU A 20 23.77 -54.26 26.26
C GLU A 20 24.60 -53.71 25.09
N SER A 21 24.35 -54.18 23.87
CA SER A 21 25.02 -53.65 22.67
C SER A 21 24.75 -52.15 22.45
N HIS A 22 23.56 -51.66 22.80
CA HIS A 22 23.25 -50.23 22.72
C HIS A 22 24.05 -49.41 23.73
N LEU A 23 24.22 -49.91 24.97
CA LEU A 23 25.04 -49.27 26.00
C LEU A 23 26.53 -49.27 25.61
N ASP A 24 27.03 -50.37 25.03
CA ASP A 24 28.42 -50.48 24.57
C ASP A 24 28.74 -49.52 23.43
N VAL A 25 27.78 -49.31 22.51
CA VAL A 25 27.93 -48.39 21.36
C VAL A 25 27.72 -46.93 21.77
N GLY A 26 26.90 -46.66 22.79
CA GLY A 26 26.63 -45.31 23.30
C GLY A 26 25.75 -44.43 22.40
N ASP A 27 25.08 -45.01 21.40
CA ASP A 27 24.23 -44.27 20.46
C ASP A 27 22.84 -44.00 21.07
N HIS A 28 22.75 -43.03 21.97
CA HIS A 28 21.52 -42.60 22.62
C HIS A 28 20.72 -41.65 21.73
N CYS A 29 19.47 -42.00 21.45
CA CYS A 29 18.56 -41.11 20.73
C CYS A 29 17.75 -40.33 21.76
N VAL A 30 18.16 -39.08 21.98
CA VAL A 30 17.38 -38.13 22.76
C VAL A 30 16.25 -37.65 21.86
N LYS A 31 15.00 -37.75 22.33
CA LYS A 31 13.92 -37.01 21.65
C LYS A 31 14.23 -35.53 21.80
N ASP A 32 14.73 -34.92 20.74
CA ASP A 32 14.64 -33.47 20.57
C ASP A 32 13.14 -33.11 20.42
N GLU A 33 12.40 -33.06 21.54
CA GLU A 33 11.00 -32.57 21.56
C GLU A 33 10.91 -31.06 21.31
N ARG A 34 12.01 -30.43 20.88
CA ARG A 34 11.98 -29.15 20.18
C ARG A 34 12.84 -29.29 18.94
N PRO A 35 12.30 -29.19 17.71
CA PRO A 35 13.15 -28.84 16.59
C PRO A 35 13.92 -27.60 17.02
N SER A 36 15.26 -27.65 16.92
CA SER A 36 16.14 -26.52 17.20
C SER A 36 15.46 -25.25 16.69
N GLU A 37 15.09 -24.34 17.61
CA GLU A 37 14.23 -23.20 17.29
C GLU A 37 14.69 -22.58 15.97
N THR A 38 13.82 -22.57 14.97
CA THR A 38 14.24 -22.09 13.66
C THR A 38 14.58 -20.61 13.79
N LEU A 39 15.47 -20.09 12.94
CA LEU A 39 15.80 -18.66 12.92
C LEU A 39 14.53 -17.79 12.84
N TYR A 40 13.48 -18.28 12.18
CA TYR A 40 12.19 -17.63 12.08
C TYR A 40 11.42 -17.60 13.41
N ASP A 41 11.47 -18.67 14.21
CA ASP A 41 10.81 -18.72 15.52
C ASP A 41 11.49 -17.77 16.52
N LYS A 42 12.83 -17.66 16.44
CA LYS A 42 13.58 -16.65 17.20
C LYS A 42 13.21 -15.23 16.76
N LEU A 43 13.16 -14.97 15.46
CA LEU A 43 12.78 -13.67 14.92
C LEU A 43 11.36 -13.24 15.33
N ARG A 44 10.40 -14.17 15.31
CA ARG A 44 9.01 -13.90 15.73
C ARG A 44 8.92 -13.55 17.21
N ARG A 45 9.64 -14.24 18.09
CA ARG A 45 9.71 -13.88 19.51
C ARG A 45 10.35 -12.53 19.73
N ASP A 46 11.52 -12.27 19.14
CA ASP A 46 12.22 -10.98 19.26
C ASP A 46 11.33 -9.81 18.78
N TRP A 47 10.58 -10.04 17.69
CA TRP A 47 9.66 -9.05 17.17
C TRP A 47 8.48 -8.81 18.11
N ALA A 48 7.85 -9.87 18.63
CA ALA A 48 6.76 -9.75 19.60
C ALA A 48 7.21 -9.03 20.87
N ASP A 49 8.38 -9.39 21.41
CA ASP A 49 8.89 -8.84 22.67
C ASP A 49 9.19 -7.33 22.56
N ARG A 50 9.76 -6.90 21.42
CA ARG A 50 9.99 -5.47 21.14
C ARG A 50 8.71 -4.65 21.07
N PHE A 51 7.61 -5.22 20.58
CA PHE A 51 6.34 -4.51 20.43
C PHE A 51 5.43 -4.61 21.65
N ILE A 52 5.49 -5.71 22.41
CA ILE A 52 4.73 -5.85 23.66
C ILE A 52 5.34 -4.97 24.75
N THR A 53 6.67 -4.90 24.85
CA THR A 53 7.34 -4.09 25.90
C THR A 53 7.28 -2.57 25.62
N SER A 54 7.14 -2.17 24.35
CA SER A 54 7.00 -0.75 23.96
C SER A 54 5.56 -0.25 23.95
N VAL A 55 4.59 -1.14 24.11
CA VAL A 55 3.15 -0.82 24.22
C VAL A 55 2.67 -1.21 25.62
N ASN A 56 3.35 -0.69 26.65
CA ASN A 56 2.69 -0.51 27.94
C ASN A 56 1.73 0.66 27.79
N VAL A 57 0.50 0.35 27.36
CA VAL A 57 -0.66 1.21 27.59
C VAL A 57 -0.89 1.20 29.10
N THR A 58 -0.20 2.08 29.82
CA THR A 58 -0.63 2.45 31.17
C THR A 58 -1.87 3.31 31.02
N GLU A 59 -3.02 2.68 31.23
CA GLU A 59 -4.23 3.36 31.63
C GLU A 59 -3.95 4.15 32.92
N ASN A 60 -4.43 5.40 32.96
CA ASN A 60 -4.52 6.34 34.11
C ASN A 60 -3.33 7.28 34.39
N GLU A 61 -3.36 8.49 33.82
CA GLU A 61 -3.60 9.78 34.52
C GLU A 61 -3.22 10.98 33.59
N PRO A 62 -3.94 12.12 33.65
CA PRO A 62 -3.72 13.25 32.76
C PRO A 62 -2.52 14.08 33.23
N SER A 63 -1.41 14.02 32.51
CA SER A 63 -0.26 14.90 32.76
C SER A 63 -0.42 16.21 31.98
N GLU A 64 -0.52 17.30 32.72
CA GLU A 64 -0.69 18.67 32.25
C GLU A 64 0.34 19.09 31.18
N PRO A 65 -0.05 19.94 30.20
CA PRO A 65 0.90 20.54 29.29
C PRO A 65 1.65 21.68 29.99
N ASN A 66 2.97 21.55 30.06
CA ASN A 66 3.88 22.59 30.51
C ASN A 66 3.78 23.81 29.59
N ILE A 67 3.06 24.82 30.06
CA ILE A 67 2.96 26.14 29.44
C ILE A 67 4.31 26.83 29.55
N ARG A 68 5.02 26.96 28.43
CA ARG A 68 5.99 28.04 28.23
C ARG A 68 5.41 29.05 27.25
N GLN A 69 5.10 30.21 27.81
CA GLN A 69 4.51 31.37 27.17
C GLN A 69 5.43 31.92 26.07
N SER A 70 4.88 32.17 24.88
CA SER A 70 5.23 33.35 24.08
C SER A 70 4.06 33.69 23.14
N GLU A 71 3.35 34.75 23.54
CA GLU A 71 2.71 35.77 22.68
C GLU A 71 1.57 35.36 21.73
N ASN A 72 0.35 35.56 22.25
CA ASN A 72 -0.86 36.10 21.60
C ASN A 72 -0.96 36.07 20.07
N VAL A 73 -1.67 35.06 19.55
CA VAL A 73 -2.57 35.25 18.41
C VAL A 73 -3.88 34.52 18.71
N SER A 74 -4.96 35.28 18.82
CA SER A 74 -6.33 34.76 18.89
C SER A 74 -6.64 34.02 17.58
N ILE A 75 -6.79 32.70 17.64
CA ILE A 75 -7.34 31.91 16.55
C ILE A 75 -8.42 30.99 17.12
N THR A 76 -9.63 31.54 17.22
CA THR A 76 -10.86 30.77 17.11
C THR A 76 -10.94 30.18 15.70
N ALA A 77 -10.22 29.09 15.45
CA ALA A 77 -10.41 28.30 14.24
C ALA A 77 -10.00 26.84 14.47
N LEU A 78 -10.99 25.97 14.29
CA LEU A 78 -10.88 24.55 13.99
C LEU A 78 -10.25 23.65 15.06
N HIS A 79 -11.13 23.13 15.92
CA HIS A 79 -11.08 21.71 16.28
C HIS A 79 -11.34 20.85 15.02
N THR A 80 -10.41 20.82 14.08
CA THR A 80 -10.31 19.68 13.15
C THR A 80 -9.55 18.60 13.88
N VAL A 81 -10.29 17.67 14.48
CA VAL A 81 -9.75 16.38 14.90
C VAL A 81 -9.10 15.76 13.67
N ILE A 82 -7.77 15.68 13.66
CA ILE A 82 -7.00 15.02 12.60
C ILE A 82 -7.37 13.54 12.68
N MET A 83 -8.28 13.08 11.83
CA MET A 83 -8.67 11.68 11.76
C MET A 83 -7.44 10.82 11.38
N GLY A 84 -7.25 9.72 12.12
CA GLY A 84 -5.96 9.06 12.38
C GLY A 84 -5.33 8.21 11.27
N TRP A 85 -4.24 7.53 11.65
CA TRP A 85 -3.29 6.72 10.84
C TRP A 85 -3.91 5.65 9.93
N ALA A 86 -5.19 5.32 10.10
CA ALA A 86 -5.93 4.31 9.33
C ALA A 86 -6.65 4.89 8.10
N LEU A 87 -6.84 6.21 8.01
CA LEU A 87 -7.34 6.80 6.77
C LEU A 87 -6.22 6.80 5.75
N HIS A 88 -6.37 5.99 4.70
CA HIS A 88 -5.58 6.14 3.49
C HIS A 88 -5.77 7.57 2.99
N LYS A 89 -4.76 8.43 3.24
CA LYS A 89 -4.64 9.68 2.51
C LYS A 89 -4.75 9.28 1.03
N PRO A 90 -5.67 9.87 0.24
CA PRO A 90 -5.62 9.68 -1.20
C PRO A 90 -4.17 9.95 -1.59
N ARG A 91 -3.51 9.06 -2.34
CA ARG A 91 -2.12 9.24 -2.77
C ARG A 91 -2.04 10.60 -3.48
N ALA A 92 -1.72 11.64 -2.71
CA ALA A 92 -1.47 12.96 -3.23
C ALA A 92 -0.20 12.81 -4.04
N GLY A 93 -0.34 12.76 -5.37
CA GLY A 93 0.81 12.67 -6.25
C GLY A 93 0.85 11.50 -7.22
N SER A 94 -0.22 10.70 -7.42
CA SER A 94 -0.36 10.06 -8.74
C SER A 94 -0.93 11.08 -9.73
N ILE A 95 -0.16 12.16 -9.96
CA ILE A 95 -0.43 13.03 -11.10
C ILE A 95 -0.15 12.15 -12.30
N ARG A 96 -1.23 11.76 -12.99
CA ARG A 96 -1.12 10.99 -14.24
C ARG A 96 -0.23 11.81 -15.16
N LEU A 97 0.91 11.23 -15.56
CA LEU A 97 1.82 11.90 -16.49
C LEU A 97 1.03 12.29 -17.74
N THR A 98 1.11 13.56 -18.12
CA THR A 98 0.49 14.06 -19.35
C THR A 98 1.00 13.28 -20.55
N TYR A 99 0.16 13.13 -21.57
CA TYR A 99 0.53 12.46 -22.82
C TYR A 99 1.82 13.03 -23.44
N LYS A 100 2.00 14.36 -23.42
CA LYS A 100 3.20 15.04 -23.93
C LYS A 100 4.47 14.58 -23.21
N VAL A 101 4.44 14.51 -21.88
CA VAL A 101 5.56 14.05 -21.05
C VAL A 101 5.90 12.60 -21.36
N LYS A 102 4.88 11.72 -21.43
CA LYS A 102 5.08 10.31 -21.79
C LYS A 102 5.72 10.17 -23.18
N LYS A 103 5.18 10.85 -24.19
CA LYS A 103 5.69 10.82 -25.57
C LYS A 103 7.16 11.24 -25.63
N TYR A 104 7.53 12.31 -24.94
CA TYR A 104 8.90 12.79 -24.90
C TYR A 104 9.85 11.82 -24.20
N LEU A 105 9.47 11.29 -23.05
CA LEU A 105 10.29 10.31 -22.32
C LEU A 105 10.48 9.02 -23.12
N THR A 106 9.42 8.52 -23.76
CA THR A 106 9.51 7.35 -24.63
C THR A 106 10.46 7.62 -25.80
N ALA A 107 10.37 8.77 -26.46
CA ALA A 107 11.31 9.13 -27.54
C ALA A 107 12.77 9.24 -27.06
N LYS A 108 13.02 9.83 -25.87
CA LYS A 108 14.38 9.87 -25.28
C LYS A 108 14.89 8.48 -24.92
N PHE A 109 14.02 7.58 -24.50
CA PHE A 109 14.36 6.19 -24.23
C PHE A 109 14.68 5.43 -25.52
N ASP A 110 13.85 5.56 -26.55
CA ASP A 110 14.05 4.94 -27.87
C ASP A 110 15.35 5.40 -28.53
N LEU A 111 15.68 6.70 -28.44
CA LEU A 111 16.96 7.23 -28.91
C LEU A 111 18.15 6.59 -28.18
N GLY A 112 18.00 6.34 -26.88
CA GLY A 112 19.02 5.65 -26.09
C GLY A 112 19.19 4.19 -26.50
N GLU A 113 18.11 3.51 -26.87
CA GLU A 113 18.17 2.14 -27.41
C GLU A 113 18.79 2.10 -28.81
N GLN A 114 18.40 3.01 -29.70
CA GLN A 114 18.95 3.09 -31.06
C GLN A 114 20.43 3.47 -31.08
N SER A 115 20.86 4.36 -30.19
CA SER A 115 22.27 4.76 -30.06
C SER A 115 23.11 3.82 -29.20
N GLY A 116 22.48 2.89 -28.47
CA GLY A 116 23.14 2.04 -27.47
C GLY A 116 23.59 2.76 -26.20
N LEU A 117 23.33 4.07 -26.08
CA LEU A 117 23.72 4.89 -24.94
C LEU A 117 22.49 5.24 -24.11
N LYS A 118 22.39 4.64 -22.91
CA LYS A 118 21.29 4.89 -21.99
C LYS A 118 21.22 6.38 -21.60
N ALA A 119 20.08 7.01 -21.82
CA ALA A 119 19.84 8.38 -21.40
C ALA A 119 19.93 8.52 -19.87
N ASP A 120 20.72 9.50 -19.40
CA ASP A 120 20.83 9.80 -17.97
C ASP A 120 19.54 10.46 -17.45
N PRO A 121 18.87 9.89 -16.43
CA PRO A 121 17.65 10.46 -15.86
C PRO A 121 17.82 11.90 -15.33
N GLN A 122 19.00 12.27 -14.82
CA GLN A 122 19.22 13.64 -14.33
C GLN A 122 19.31 14.63 -15.50
N GLN A 123 20.05 14.27 -16.55
CA GLN A 123 20.10 15.04 -17.78
C GLN A 123 18.72 15.20 -18.41
N VAL A 124 17.93 14.13 -18.53
CA VAL A 124 16.57 14.19 -19.10
C VAL A 124 15.66 15.11 -18.28
N SER A 125 15.74 15.07 -16.95
CA SER A 125 15.01 15.99 -16.05
C SER A 125 15.39 17.45 -16.31
N ASN A 126 16.69 17.73 -16.51
CA ASN A 126 17.16 19.08 -16.84
C ASN A 126 16.74 19.51 -18.25
N ASP A 127 16.80 18.60 -19.21
CA ASP A 127 16.37 18.83 -20.59
C ASP A 127 14.90 19.21 -20.63
N MET A 128 14.02 18.54 -19.86
CA MET A 128 12.60 18.89 -19.80
C MET A 128 12.36 20.37 -19.45
N ARG A 129 13.21 20.97 -18.61
CA ARG A 129 13.09 22.40 -18.24
C ARG A 129 13.52 23.35 -19.36
N LYS A 130 14.34 22.86 -20.28
CA LYS A 130 14.95 23.63 -21.38
C LYS A 130 14.31 23.33 -22.74
N THR A 131 13.55 22.25 -22.85
CA THR A 131 12.99 21.78 -24.12
C THR A 131 11.99 22.78 -24.65
N ARG A 132 12.08 23.06 -25.95
CA ARG A 132 11.19 23.99 -26.66
C ARG A 132 10.45 23.29 -27.79
N ASP A 133 9.26 23.78 -28.10
CA ASP A 133 8.46 23.35 -29.25
C ASP A 133 8.99 23.98 -30.55
N GLU A 134 8.40 23.60 -31.69
CA GLU A 134 8.74 24.12 -33.03
C GLU A 134 8.49 25.63 -33.15
N GLN A 135 7.63 26.19 -32.29
CA GLN A 135 7.31 27.61 -32.19
C GLN A 135 8.20 28.33 -31.16
N ASN A 136 9.28 27.69 -30.70
CA ASN A 136 10.26 28.21 -29.74
C ASN A 136 9.68 28.57 -28.35
N ARG A 137 8.52 28.03 -28.00
CA ARG A 137 7.92 28.14 -26.66
C ARG A 137 8.35 26.94 -25.80
N ARG A 138 8.23 27.06 -24.48
CA ARG A 138 8.56 25.95 -23.57
C ARG A 138 7.63 24.77 -23.84
N LEU A 139 8.20 23.57 -23.99
CA LEU A 139 7.41 22.37 -24.30
C LEU A 139 6.62 21.86 -23.09
N PHE A 140 7.13 22.09 -21.88
CA PHE A 140 6.55 21.63 -20.62
C PHE A 140 6.39 22.78 -19.62
N GLU A 141 5.24 22.78 -18.94
CA GLU A 141 4.98 23.69 -17.83
C GLU A 141 5.67 23.24 -16.54
N ARG A 142 5.80 24.15 -15.57
CA ARG A 142 6.50 23.88 -14.29
C ARG A 142 5.91 22.68 -13.53
N ASP A 143 4.60 22.48 -13.63
CA ASP A 143 3.88 21.40 -12.97
C ASP A 143 4.07 20.04 -13.67
N GLU A 144 4.56 20.05 -14.91
CA GLU A 144 4.87 18.86 -15.70
C GLU A 144 6.33 18.43 -15.60
N TRP A 145 7.16 19.22 -14.90
CA TRP A 145 8.57 18.90 -14.72
C TRP A 145 8.75 17.71 -13.79
N LEU A 146 9.50 16.73 -14.27
CA LEU A 146 9.79 15.53 -13.50
C LEU A 146 11.14 15.62 -12.82
N THR A 147 11.22 15.03 -11.63
CA THR A 147 12.49 14.81 -10.93
C THR A 147 13.26 13.64 -11.53
N LYS A 148 14.56 13.56 -11.23
CA LYS A 148 15.42 12.43 -11.60
C LYS A 148 14.79 11.08 -11.24
N SER A 149 14.23 10.96 -10.03
CA SER A 149 13.64 9.71 -9.55
C SER A 149 12.36 9.33 -10.33
N GLN A 150 11.55 10.32 -10.69
CA GLN A 150 10.35 10.09 -11.51
C GLN A 150 10.72 9.61 -12.93
N VAL A 151 11.72 10.26 -13.56
CA VAL A 151 12.24 9.86 -14.88
C VAL A 151 12.87 8.48 -14.82
N GLN A 152 13.71 8.21 -13.82
CA GLN A 152 14.34 6.90 -13.63
C GLN A 152 13.28 5.81 -13.43
N GLY A 153 12.27 6.06 -12.58
CA GLY A 153 11.17 5.13 -12.38
C GLY A 153 10.36 4.87 -13.66
N PHE A 154 10.16 5.90 -14.49
CA PHE A 154 9.51 5.75 -15.79
C PHE A 154 10.32 4.85 -16.74
N PHE A 155 11.63 5.10 -16.88
CA PHE A 155 12.50 4.26 -17.71
C PHE A 155 12.62 2.83 -17.19
N SER A 156 12.69 2.62 -15.87
CA SER A 156 12.70 1.26 -15.30
C SER A 156 11.45 0.49 -15.65
N ARG A 157 10.26 1.12 -15.54
CA ARG A 157 8.98 0.51 -15.92
C ARG A 157 8.89 0.26 -17.42
N LEU A 158 9.32 1.22 -18.25
CA LEU A 158 9.30 1.10 -19.70
C LEU A 158 10.23 -0.05 -20.16
N ALA A 159 11.42 -0.14 -19.59
CA ALA A 159 12.36 -1.23 -19.87
C ALA A 159 11.83 -2.59 -19.38
N ALA A 160 11.17 -2.65 -18.23
CA ALA A 160 10.54 -3.88 -17.74
C ALA A 160 9.41 -4.34 -18.67
N SER A 161 8.55 -3.41 -19.11
CA SER A 161 7.49 -3.68 -20.08
C SER A 161 8.04 -4.20 -21.41
N ARG A 162 9.13 -3.61 -21.93
CA ARG A 162 9.79 -4.09 -23.16
C ARG A 162 10.43 -5.46 -23.02
N ARG A 163 11.07 -5.76 -21.87
CA ARG A 163 11.59 -7.11 -21.60
C ARG A 163 10.47 -8.14 -21.51
N GLY A 164 9.34 -7.79 -20.91
CA GLY A 164 8.14 -8.64 -20.89
C GLY A 164 7.60 -8.92 -22.29
N GLN A 165 7.62 -7.93 -23.18
CA GLN A 165 7.17 -8.07 -24.57
C GLN A 165 8.16 -8.85 -25.45
N GLN A 166 9.47 -8.70 -25.28
CA GLN A 166 10.50 -9.46 -26.02
C GLN A 166 10.62 -10.91 -25.54
N ALA A 167 10.38 -11.17 -24.26
CA ALA A 167 10.29 -12.55 -23.74
C ALA A 167 9.05 -13.29 -24.26
N HIS A 168 8.03 -12.55 -24.70
CA HIS A 168 6.76 -13.08 -25.22
C HIS A 168 6.86 -13.65 -26.64
N SER A 169 7.87 -13.24 -27.40
CA SER A 169 8.06 -13.70 -28.79
C SER A 169 8.74 -15.07 -28.92
N GLU A 170 9.34 -15.65 -27.87
CA GLU A 170 10.05 -16.92 -28.01
C GLU A 170 9.63 -18.09 -27.09
N ILE A 171 9.16 -17.94 -25.84
CA ILE A 171 8.78 -19.12 -25.04
C ILE A 171 7.67 -18.77 -24.03
N GLU A 172 6.56 -19.51 -24.10
CA GLU A 172 5.44 -19.68 -23.13
C GLU A 172 5.22 -18.57 -22.08
N HIS A 173 4.02 -17.95 -22.15
CA HIS A 173 3.45 -17.09 -21.12
C HIS A 173 3.71 -17.62 -19.71
N ASN A 174 4.41 -16.84 -18.88
CA ASN A 174 4.54 -17.15 -17.45
C ASN A 174 3.17 -16.98 -16.77
N PRO A 175 2.54 -18.07 -16.26
CA PRO A 175 1.21 -18.02 -15.67
C PRO A 175 1.11 -17.10 -14.43
N LYS A 176 2.25 -16.71 -13.83
CA LYS A 176 2.26 -15.81 -12.66
C LYS A 176 1.96 -14.36 -13.01
N GLU A 177 2.27 -13.87 -14.21
CA GLU A 177 2.06 -12.46 -14.55
C GLU A 177 0.62 -12.21 -15.02
N LEU A 178 0.06 -13.13 -15.83
CA LEU A 178 -1.37 -13.16 -16.15
C LEU A 178 -2.22 -13.23 -14.88
N PHE A 179 -1.80 -14.04 -13.91
CA PHE A 179 -2.49 -14.19 -12.62
C PHE A 179 -2.47 -12.92 -11.77
N LEU A 180 -1.40 -12.12 -11.84
CA LEU A 180 -1.32 -10.87 -11.08
C LEU A 180 -2.16 -9.76 -11.73
N GLU A 181 -2.19 -9.68 -13.06
CA GLU A 181 -3.01 -8.72 -13.80
C GLU A 181 -4.50 -9.04 -13.68
N GLU A 182 -4.89 -10.31 -13.79
CA GLU A 182 -6.26 -10.77 -13.59
C GLU A 182 -6.74 -10.50 -12.16
N LYS A 183 -5.93 -10.84 -11.15
CA LYS A 183 -6.24 -10.55 -9.75
C LYS A 183 -6.34 -9.05 -9.46
N GLU A 184 -5.53 -8.21 -10.11
CA GLU A 184 -5.62 -6.77 -9.97
C GLU A 184 -6.88 -6.21 -10.65
N ALA A 185 -7.27 -6.74 -11.81
CA ALA A 185 -8.51 -6.41 -12.49
C ALA A 185 -9.74 -6.81 -11.65
N GLU A 186 -9.75 -8.02 -11.07
CA GLU A 186 -10.79 -8.48 -10.14
C GLU A 186 -10.90 -7.57 -8.92
N ARG A 187 -9.76 -7.18 -8.33
CA ARG A 187 -9.74 -6.24 -7.20
C ARG A 187 -10.32 -4.88 -7.58
N GLN A 188 -10.01 -4.38 -8.78
CA GLN A 188 -10.56 -3.12 -9.27
C GLN A 188 -12.06 -3.21 -9.51
N GLN A 189 -12.55 -4.31 -10.10
CA GLN A 189 -13.97 -4.57 -10.30
C GLN A 189 -14.70 -4.65 -8.96
N LEU A 190 -14.14 -5.36 -7.97
CA LEU A 190 -14.70 -5.45 -6.63
C LEU A 190 -14.76 -4.07 -5.94
N MET A 191 -13.72 -3.24 -6.08
CA MET A 191 -13.76 -1.88 -5.53
C MET A 191 -14.82 -1.01 -6.20
N VAL A 192 -15.01 -1.12 -7.52
CA VAL A 192 -16.08 -0.41 -8.23
C VAL A 192 -17.45 -0.91 -7.78
N HIS A 193 -17.61 -2.22 -7.62
CA HIS A 193 -18.86 -2.82 -7.12
C HIS A 193 -19.20 -2.33 -5.70
N ILE A 194 -18.25 -2.44 -4.76
CA ILE A 194 -18.42 -1.95 -3.38
C ILE A 194 -18.72 -0.44 -3.38
N SER A 195 -18.02 0.33 -4.22
CA SER A 195 -18.28 1.77 -4.34
C SER A 195 -19.68 2.07 -4.92
N ASN A 196 -20.26 1.19 -5.73
CA ASN A 196 -21.59 1.37 -6.29
C ASN A 196 -22.69 0.93 -5.30
N GLU A 197 -22.41 -0.07 -4.45
CA GLU A 197 -23.33 -0.50 -3.39
C GLU A 197 -23.39 0.48 -2.23
N LEU A 198 -22.25 1.05 -1.83
CA LEU A 198 -22.18 1.95 -0.67
C LEU A 198 -22.51 3.40 -1.00
N ARG A 199 -22.50 3.80 -2.28
CA ARG A 199 -22.84 5.18 -2.66
C ARG A 199 -24.34 5.36 -2.76
N PRO A 200 -24.87 6.53 -2.37
CA PRO A 200 -26.23 6.91 -2.72
C PRO A 200 -26.39 6.88 -4.25
N GLN A 201 -27.32 6.08 -4.77
CA GLN A 201 -27.62 6.06 -6.19
C GLN A 201 -28.37 7.33 -6.58
N HIS A 202 -27.81 8.06 -7.55
CA HIS A 202 -28.46 9.22 -8.12
C HIS A 202 -29.58 8.79 -9.08
N PRO A 203 -30.67 9.58 -9.20
CA PRO A 203 -30.94 10.83 -8.48
C PRO A 203 -31.36 10.60 -7.03
N LEU A 204 -30.87 11.46 -6.12
CA LEU A 204 -31.30 11.47 -4.72
C LEU A 204 -32.74 11.95 -4.66
N SER A 205 -33.68 11.04 -4.41
CA SER A 205 -35.10 11.35 -4.27
C SER A 205 -35.53 11.33 -2.81
N TYR A 206 -36.37 12.29 -2.42
CA TYR A 206 -37.09 12.28 -1.16
C TYR A 206 -38.56 12.60 -1.45
N ASP A 207 -39.46 11.66 -1.15
CA ASP A 207 -40.87 11.71 -1.53
C ASP A 207 -41.02 12.00 -3.04
N ALA A 208 -41.75 13.06 -3.44
CA ALA A 208 -41.91 13.47 -4.84
C ALA A 208 -40.79 14.39 -5.36
N PHE A 209 -39.75 14.66 -4.57
CA PHE A 209 -38.70 15.63 -4.92
C PHE A 209 -37.41 14.94 -5.40
N ASN A 210 -36.95 15.31 -6.59
CA ASN A 210 -35.59 15.02 -7.04
C ASN A 210 -34.62 16.07 -6.47
N LEU A 211 -33.92 15.72 -5.39
CA LEU A 211 -33.02 16.65 -4.69
C LEU A 211 -31.82 17.05 -5.54
N CYS A 212 -31.41 16.23 -6.51
CA CYS A 212 -30.34 16.59 -7.45
C CYS A 212 -30.78 17.71 -8.40
N GLU A 213 -32.04 17.71 -8.83
CA GLU A 213 -32.63 18.79 -9.63
C GLU A 213 -32.89 20.04 -8.77
N CYS A 214 -33.43 19.85 -7.55
CA CYS A 214 -33.64 20.95 -6.62
C CYS A 214 -32.32 21.66 -6.25
N ALA A 215 -31.21 20.93 -6.13
CA ALA A 215 -29.89 21.50 -5.90
C ALA A 215 -29.38 22.30 -7.11
N ARG A 216 -29.52 21.73 -8.31
CA ARG A 216 -29.10 22.36 -9.58
C ARG A 216 -29.83 23.68 -9.83
N ASP A 217 -31.12 23.72 -9.50
CA ASP A 217 -31.98 24.88 -9.68
C ASP A 217 -31.97 25.85 -8.49
N ASN A 218 -31.13 25.61 -7.47
CA ASN A 218 -31.11 26.37 -6.20
C ASN A 218 -32.46 26.43 -5.47
N LYS A 219 -33.34 25.46 -5.68
CA LYS A 219 -34.67 25.37 -5.06
C LYS A 219 -34.64 24.79 -3.64
N LEU A 220 -33.53 24.21 -3.20
CA LEU A 220 -33.39 23.67 -1.84
C LEU A 220 -33.53 24.76 -0.75
N SER A 221 -33.17 26.01 -1.05
CA SER A 221 -33.36 27.15 -0.14
C SER A 221 -34.82 27.57 0.05
N LEU A 222 -35.70 27.13 -0.86
CA LEU A 222 -37.14 27.38 -0.79
C LEU A 222 -37.87 26.39 0.12
N PHE A 223 -37.20 25.31 0.54
CA PHE A 223 -37.77 24.33 1.43
C PHE A 223 -37.78 24.86 2.86
N LYS A 224 -38.85 24.56 3.59
CA LYS A 224 -38.92 24.86 5.01
C LYS A 224 -37.85 24.06 5.75
N VAL A 225 -37.26 24.67 6.78
CA VAL A 225 -36.22 24.04 7.62
C VAL A 225 -36.69 22.69 8.20
N SER A 226 -37.98 22.54 8.51
CA SER A 226 -38.55 21.26 8.96
C SER A 226 -38.38 20.16 7.91
N LEU A 227 -38.74 20.42 6.65
CA LEU A 227 -38.61 19.47 5.54
C LEU A 227 -37.14 19.13 5.27
N LEU A 228 -36.24 20.11 5.36
CA LEU A 228 -34.80 19.88 5.22
C LEU A 228 -34.26 18.96 6.33
N LYS A 229 -34.72 19.12 7.57
CA LYS A 229 -34.36 18.21 8.67
C LYS A 229 -34.89 16.80 8.44
N ASP A 230 -36.09 16.67 7.90
CA ASP A 230 -36.67 15.36 7.59
C ASP A 230 -35.91 14.66 6.44
N ILE A 231 -35.51 15.43 5.41
CA ILE A 231 -34.63 14.95 4.33
C ILE A 231 -33.28 14.48 4.91
N LEU A 232 -32.65 15.28 5.77
CA LEU A 232 -31.35 14.93 6.35
C LEU A 232 -31.44 13.67 7.23
N ARG A 233 -32.53 13.51 8.01
CA ARG A 233 -32.80 12.28 8.78
C ARG A 233 -32.97 11.07 7.87
N PHE A 234 -33.66 11.23 6.74
CA PHE A 234 -33.90 10.13 5.79
C PHE A 234 -32.60 9.59 5.18
N PHE A 235 -31.60 10.45 4.94
CA PHE A 235 -30.28 10.05 4.46
C PHE A 235 -29.26 9.79 5.58
N GLU A 236 -29.71 9.74 6.84
CA GLU A 236 -28.86 9.54 8.02
C GLU A 236 -27.70 10.55 8.12
N VAL A 237 -27.91 11.77 7.61
CA VAL A 237 -26.93 12.85 7.67
C VAL A 237 -27.09 13.60 9.00
N PRO A 238 -26.05 13.71 9.83
CA PRO A 238 -26.12 14.44 11.10
C PRO A 238 -26.21 15.96 10.87
N PHE A 239 -26.98 16.65 11.71
CA PHE A 239 -27.19 18.11 11.68
C PHE A 239 -27.50 18.69 13.06
#